data_AF-A0A2G6GUN6-F1
#
_entry.id   AF-A0A2G6GUN6-F1
#
_cell.length_a   1.000
_cell.length_b   1.000
_cell.length_c   1.000
_cell.angle_alpha   90.00
_cell.angle_beta   90.00
_cell.angle_gamma   90.00
#
_symmetry.space_group_name_H-M   'P 1'
#
loop_
_entity.id
_entity.type
_entity.pdbx_description
1 polymer ?
#
loop_
_entity_poly.entity_id
_entity_poly.type
_entity_poly.pdbx_seq_one_letter_code
_entity_poly.pdbx_strand_id
1 'polypeptide(L)'
;MLGGIAIFPLVIQEWWEKNSSKLIVALTLGIPTAIVLITQGYGHELMHQMVFDYVPFIVLLGGLFAVTGGIRLEGDIQATPLVNTGFLALGAVLASIMGTTGAAMLLIRPLLSTNMERKHTAHTVLFFIAIVANTGGLLTPLGDPPLFLLYLRGAPFTWFMHLAPEWLFTNLLLLAIYFITDTISHRREDVASLQLDILNQQPLKITGLINFLWLAGVIFSVAFINEQYLPFMKGSANPLKFIREAAIMVMII
;
A
#
# COMPACT_ATOMS: atom_id res chain seq x y z
N MET A 1 -7.46 -20.00 2.60
CA MET A 1 -6.88 -18.81 3.24
C MET A 1 -7.70 -17.56 2.95
N LEU A 2 -7.89 -17.16 1.69
CA LEU A 2 -8.64 -15.94 1.32
C LEU A 2 -10.06 -15.89 1.92
N GLY A 3 -10.84 -16.96 1.82
CA GLY A 3 -12.16 -17.03 2.46
C GLY A 3 -12.11 -16.92 3.99
N GLY A 4 -11.04 -17.44 4.63
CA GLY A 4 -10.83 -17.29 6.07
C GLY A 4 -10.56 -15.84 6.47
N ILE A 5 -9.77 -15.12 5.68
CA ILE A 5 -9.50 -13.69 5.90
C ILE A 5 -10.80 -12.86 5.79
N ALA A 6 -11.72 -13.24 4.89
CA ALA A 6 -13.00 -12.53 4.72
C ALA A 6 -14.04 -12.87 5.80
N ILE A 7 -14.12 -14.15 6.22
CA ILE A 7 -15.22 -14.66 7.05
C ILE A 7 -14.86 -14.68 8.55
N PHE A 8 -13.65 -15.12 8.91
CA PHE A 8 -13.30 -15.35 10.31
C PHE A 8 -13.26 -14.10 11.19
N PRO A 9 -12.84 -12.91 10.71
CA PRO A 9 -12.99 -11.68 11.50
C PRO A 9 -14.43 -11.36 11.90
N LEU A 10 -15.41 -11.77 11.08
CA LEU A 10 -16.83 -11.50 11.30
C LEU A 10 -17.52 -12.55 12.19
N VAL A 11 -17.08 -13.80 12.11
CA VAL A 11 -17.74 -14.93 12.79
C VAL A 11 -17.03 -15.34 14.09
N ILE A 12 -15.70 -15.28 14.13
CA ILE A 12 -14.86 -15.77 15.25
C ILE A 12 -13.71 -14.80 15.57
N GLN A 13 -14.07 -13.53 15.80
CA GLN A 13 -13.12 -12.41 15.95
C GLN A 13 -12.00 -12.67 16.98
N GLU A 14 -12.33 -12.96 18.24
CA GLU A 14 -11.34 -13.13 19.32
C GLU A 14 -10.32 -14.24 19.04
N TRP A 15 -10.75 -15.29 18.33
CA TRP A 15 -9.85 -16.36 17.93
C TRP A 15 -8.97 -15.93 16.77
N TRP A 16 -9.54 -15.29 15.74
CA TRP A 16 -8.81 -14.87 14.55
C TRP A 16 -7.80 -13.76 14.82
N GLU A 17 -8.03 -12.90 15.81
CA GLU A 17 -7.10 -11.82 16.18
C GLU A 17 -5.72 -12.37 16.59
N LYS A 18 -5.68 -13.55 17.24
CA LYS A 18 -4.44 -14.19 17.70
C LYS A 18 -3.58 -14.61 16.51
N ASN A 19 -2.30 -14.19 16.54
CA ASN A 19 -1.34 -14.58 15.50
C ASN A 19 -1.10 -16.09 15.44
N SER A 20 -1.26 -16.81 16.56
CA SER A 20 -1.20 -18.27 16.59
C SER A 20 -2.31 -18.92 15.78
N SER A 21 -3.54 -18.40 15.84
CA SER A 21 -4.67 -18.90 15.04
C SER A 21 -4.44 -18.69 13.55
N LYS A 22 -3.96 -17.51 13.15
CA LYS A 22 -3.59 -17.21 11.76
C LYS A 22 -2.49 -18.16 11.27
N LEU A 23 -1.48 -18.43 12.11
CA LEU A 23 -0.41 -19.36 11.81
C LEU A 23 -0.93 -20.80 11.66
N ILE A 24 -1.81 -21.25 12.57
CA ILE A 24 -2.44 -22.58 12.49
C ILE A 24 -3.17 -22.72 11.16
N VAL A 25 -4.05 -21.78 10.80
CA VAL A 25 -4.79 -21.84 9.52
C VAL A 25 -3.84 -21.82 8.33
N ALA A 26 -2.80 -20.98 8.36
CA ALA A 26 -1.80 -20.91 7.30
C ALA A 26 -1.04 -22.23 7.14
N LEU A 27 -0.63 -22.88 8.25
CA LEU A 27 0.10 -24.15 8.22
C LEU A 27 -0.80 -25.33 7.86
N THR A 28 -2.02 -25.39 8.39
CA THR A 28 -2.99 -26.45 8.08
C THR A 28 -3.33 -26.47 6.60
N LEU A 29 -3.38 -25.32 5.94
CA LEU A 29 -3.59 -25.24 4.50
C LEU A 29 -2.27 -25.37 3.72
N GLY A 30 -1.18 -24.76 4.20
CA GLY A 30 0.10 -24.68 3.49
C GLY A 30 0.89 -25.98 3.46
N ILE A 31 0.94 -26.73 4.57
CA ILE A 31 1.72 -27.98 4.66
C ILE A 31 1.18 -29.04 3.67
N PRO A 32 -0.12 -29.35 3.62
CA PRO A 32 -0.64 -30.32 2.66
C PRO A 32 -0.37 -29.89 1.21
N THR A 33 -0.54 -28.60 0.89
CA THR A 33 -0.23 -28.08 -0.44
C THR A 33 1.25 -28.26 -0.77
N ALA A 34 2.16 -27.97 0.15
CA ALA A 34 3.59 -28.18 -0.04
C ALA A 34 3.93 -29.66 -0.27
N ILE A 35 3.35 -30.58 0.51
CA ILE A 35 3.54 -32.03 0.34
C ILE A 35 3.08 -32.47 -1.05
N VAL A 36 1.91 -32.02 -1.51
CA VAL A 36 1.40 -32.35 -2.84
C VAL A 36 2.35 -31.84 -3.93
N LEU A 37 2.80 -30.59 -3.85
CA LEU A 37 3.71 -30.01 -4.84
C LEU A 37 5.06 -30.74 -4.89
N ILE A 38 5.61 -31.09 -3.73
CA ILE A 38 6.88 -31.82 -3.64
C ILE A 38 6.74 -33.23 -4.21
N THR A 39 5.68 -33.95 -3.86
CA THR A 39 5.45 -35.33 -4.35
C THR A 39 5.16 -35.37 -5.86
N GLN A 40 4.65 -34.28 -6.43
CA GLN A 40 4.46 -34.11 -7.88
C GLN A 40 5.72 -33.65 -8.64
N GLY A 41 6.85 -33.47 -7.94
CA GLY A 41 8.12 -33.09 -8.57
C GLY A 41 8.37 -31.57 -8.67
N TYR A 42 7.47 -30.73 -8.17
CA TYR A 42 7.62 -29.27 -8.16
C TYR A 42 8.43 -28.73 -6.96
N GLY A 43 9.19 -29.57 -6.27
CA GLY A 43 9.95 -29.17 -5.08
C GLY A 43 10.99 -28.08 -5.36
N HIS A 44 11.66 -28.14 -6.53
CA HIS A 44 12.62 -27.11 -6.93
C HIS A 44 11.96 -25.75 -7.19
N GLU A 45 10.86 -25.75 -7.94
CA GLU A 45 10.08 -24.53 -8.23
C GLU A 45 9.50 -23.91 -6.95
N LEU A 46 9.01 -24.75 -6.02
CA LEU A 46 8.53 -24.29 -4.72
C LEU A 46 9.65 -23.61 -3.91
N MET A 47 10.83 -24.22 -3.86
CA MET A 47 11.99 -23.62 -3.17
C MET A 47 12.40 -22.31 -3.84
N HIS A 48 12.48 -22.29 -5.17
CA HIS A 48 12.84 -21.10 -5.93
C HIS A 48 11.85 -19.96 -5.66
N GLN A 49 10.53 -20.23 -5.72
CA GLN A 49 9.50 -19.23 -5.44
C GLN A 49 9.55 -18.72 -3.99
N MET A 50 9.78 -19.60 -3.01
CA MET A 50 9.92 -19.19 -1.61
C MET A 50 11.15 -18.32 -1.36
N VAL A 51 12.28 -18.61 -2.00
CA VAL A 51 13.54 -17.91 -1.76
C VAL A 51 13.66 -16.64 -2.60
N PHE A 52 13.32 -16.69 -3.88
CA PHE A 52 13.57 -15.60 -4.84
C PHE A 52 12.36 -14.71 -5.10
N ASP A 53 11.14 -15.17 -4.80
CA ASP A 53 9.95 -14.30 -4.91
C ASP A 53 9.51 -13.81 -3.53
N TYR A 54 9.31 -14.76 -2.59
CA TYR A 54 8.68 -14.44 -1.30
C TYR A 54 9.59 -13.65 -0.35
N VAL A 55 10.87 -14.02 -0.21
CA VAL A 55 11.81 -13.26 0.67
C VAL A 55 12.00 -11.83 0.19
N PRO A 56 12.33 -11.55 -1.09
CA PRO A 56 12.37 -10.20 -1.64
C PRO A 56 11.09 -9.40 -1.42
N PHE A 57 9.94 -10.05 -1.61
CA PHE A 57 8.64 -9.43 -1.40
C PHE A 57 8.42 -9.00 0.06
N ILE A 58 8.74 -9.86 1.03
CA ILE A 58 8.62 -9.54 2.46
C ILE A 58 9.60 -8.44 2.86
N VAL A 59 10.85 -8.48 2.36
CA VAL A 59 11.85 -7.43 2.64
C VAL A 59 11.40 -6.08 2.08
N LEU A 60 10.88 -6.05 0.85
CA LEU A 60 10.37 -4.81 0.26
C LEU A 60 9.18 -4.26 1.06
N LEU A 61 8.17 -5.08 1.33
CA LEU A 61 7.00 -4.65 2.10
C LEU A 61 7.39 -4.18 3.50
N GLY A 62 8.28 -4.92 4.17
CA GLY A 62 8.82 -4.55 5.47
C GLY A 62 9.57 -3.21 5.42
N GLY A 63 10.37 -2.99 4.38
CA GLY A 63 11.11 -1.75 4.19
C GLY A 63 10.22 -0.55 3.90
N LEU A 64 9.28 -0.69 2.98
CA LEU A 64 8.28 0.35 2.73
C LEU A 64 7.49 0.64 4.01
N PHE A 65 7.04 -0.38 4.74
CA PHE A 65 6.31 -0.19 5.99
C PHE A 65 7.13 0.54 7.05
N ALA A 66 8.38 0.13 7.29
CA ALA A 66 9.24 0.74 8.30
C ALA A 66 9.56 2.21 7.96
N VAL A 67 9.94 2.47 6.71
CA VAL A 67 10.29 3.83 6.26
C VAL A 67 9.05 4.75 6.28
N THR A 68 7.94 4.30 5.70
CA THR A 68 6.71 5.12 5.61
C THR A 68 6.04 5.31 6.97
N GLY A 69 6.12 4.32 7.86
CA GLY A 69 5.66 4.44 9.25
C GLY A 69 6.45 5.47 10.07
N GLY A 70 7.69 5.77 9.66
CA GLY A 70 8.50 6.86 10.21
C GLY A 70 8.12 8.25 9.70
N ILE A 71 7.27 8.37 8.67
CA ILE A 71 6.77 9.66 8.18
C ILE A 71 5.43 9.94 8.85
N ARG A 72 5.32 11.05 9.55
CA ARG A 72 4.05 11.47 10.17
C ARG A 72 3.65 12.84 9.67
N LEU A 73 2.51 12.88 8.99
CA LEU A 73 1.81 14.09 8.58
C LEU A 73 0.76 14.40 9.66
N GLU A 74 0.88 15.57 10.28
CA GLU A 74 -0.05 16.10 11.28
C GLU A 74 -0.63 17.41 10.77
N GLY A 75 -1.84 17.74 11.20
CA GLY A 75 -2.50 18.99 10.87
C GLY A 75 -4.00 18.79 10.69
N ASP A 76 -4.68 19.91 10.61
CA ASP A 76 -6.13 19.98 10.53
C ASP A 76 -6.47 21.15 9.62
N ILE A 77 -6.76 20.86 8.36
CA ILE A 77 -7.10 21.88 7.38
C ILE A 77 -8.60 21.87 7.16
N GLN A 78 -9.15 22.97 6.65
CA GLN A 78 -10.60 23.09 6.46
C GLN A 78 -11.19 21.91 5.65
N ALA A 79 -12.21 21.27 6.21
CA ALA A 79 -12.84 20.04 5.74
C ALA A 79 -13.73 20.19 4.48
N THR A 80 -13.27 20.93 3.47
CA THR A 80 -14.07 21.19 2.26
C THR A 80 -14.05 19.99 1.30
N PRO A 81 -15.08 19.81 0.45
CA PRO A 81 -15.10 18.71 -0.53
C PRO A 81 -13.94 18.75 -1.51
N LEU A 82 -13.46 19.96 -1.85
CA LEU A 82 -12.30 20.13 -2.71
C LEU A 82 -11.01 19.65 -2.03
N VAL A 83 -10.83 20.01 -0.76
CA VAL A 83 -9.67 19.60 0.05
C VAL A 83 -9.63 18.09 0.22
N ASN A 84 -10.75 17.47 0.60
CA ASN A 84 -10.81 16.01 0.74
C ASN A 84 -10.57 15.30 -0.60
N THR A 85 -11.16 15.79 -1.69
CA THR A 85 -10.91 15.22 -3.03
C THR A 85 -9.44 15.36 -3.42
N GLY A 86 -8.81 16.48 -3.07
CA GLY A 86 -7.38 16.70 -3.21
C GLY A 86 -6.53 15.70 -2.42
N PHE A 87 -6.90 15.41 -1.16
CA PHE A 87 -6.25 14.37 -0.36
C PHE A 87 -6.33 12.98 -1.01
N LEU A 88 -7.52 12.61 -1.52
CA LEU A 88 -7.70 11.31 -2.20
C LEU A 88 -6.90 11.24 -3.50
N ALA A 89 -6.89 12.32 -4.29
CA ALA A 89 -6.12 12.40 -5.53
C ALA A 89 -4.61 12.33 -5.27
N LEU A 90 -4.13 13.06 -4.27
CA LEU A 90 -2.73 12.98 -3.82
C LEU A 90 -2.40 11.56 -3.36
N GLY A 91 -3.29 10.92 -2.60
CA GLY A 91 -3.13 9.55 -2.15
C GLY A 91 -3.05 8.54 -3.30
N ALA A 92 -3.86 8.69 -4.34
CA ALA A 92 -3.77 7.84 -5.54
C ALA A 92 -2.39 7.93 -6.21
N VAL A 93 -1.84 9.15 -6.34
CA VAL A 93 -0.52 9.36 -6.92
C VAL A 93 0.58 8.80 -6.01
N LEU A 94 0.52 9.10 -4.70
CA LEU A 94 1.49 8.60 -3.73
C LEU A 94 1.48 7.08 -3.66
N ALA A 95 0.32 6.44 -3.73
CA ALA A 95 0.19 4.98 -3.71
C ALA A 95 0.99 4.31 -4.83
N SER A 96 1.02 4.91 -6.02
CA SER A 96 1.85 4.43 -7.12
C SER A 96 3.36 4.62 -6.89
N ILE A 97 3.80 5.51 -5.99
CA ILE A 97 5.22 5.80 -5.77
C ILE A 97 5.77 5.02 -4.56
N MET A 98 5.00 4.98 -3.47
CA MET A 98 5.45 4.46 -2.17
C MET A 98 4.69 3.20 -1.72
N GLY A 99 3.80 2.67 -2.55
CA GLY A 99 2.89 1.59 -2.21
C GLY A 99 1.57 2.06 -1.63
N THR A 100 0.47 1.35 -1.93
CA THR A 100 -0.86 1.58 -1.36
C THR A 100 -0.84 1.58 0.16
N THR A 101 -0.08 0.66 0.77
CA THR A 101 0.08 0.56 2.22
C THR A 101 0.75 1.80 2.81
N GLY A 102 1.85 2.25 2.21
CA GLY A 102 2.61 3.42 2.68
C GLY A 102 1.81 4.72 2.53
N ALA A 103 1.18 4.93 1.37
CA ALA A 103 0.33 6.09 1.13
C ALA A 103 -0.89 6.11 2.07
N ALA A 104 -1.51 4.94 2.30
CA ALA A 104 -2.63 4.82 3.22
C ALA A 104 -2.24 5.19 4.65
N MET A 105 -1.10 4.68 5.15
CA MET A 105 -0.61 4.98 6.50
C MET A 105 -0.27 6.45 6.69
N LEU A 106 0.32 7.09 5.68
CA LEU A 106 0.66 8.50 5.69
C LEU A 106 -0.59 9.39 5.77
N LEU A 107 -1.62 9.08 4.98
CA LEU A 107 -2.74 9.99 4.73
C LEU A 107 -4.00 9.69 5.56
N ILE A 108 -4.18 8.49 6.09
CA ILE A 108 -5.43 8.16 6.79
C ILE A 108 -5.62 9.02 8.04
N ARG A 109 -4.55 9.26 8.80
CA ARG A 109 -4.60 10.09 10.02
C ARG A 109 -4.97 11.54 9.72
N PRO A 110 -4.27 12.27 8.82
CA PRO A 110 -4.62 13.64 8.49
C PRO A 110 -5.99 13.76 7.82
N LEU A 111 -6.42 12.75 7.04
CA LEU A 111 -7.77 12.72 6.46
C LEU A 111 -8.84 12.62 7.56
N LEU A 112 -8.63 11.74 8.55
CA LEU A 112 -9.55 11.59 9.66
C LEU A 112 -9.56 12.85 10.53
N SER A 113 -8.40 13.43 10.87
CA SER A 113 -8.32 14.67 11.66
C SER A 113 -9.05 15.82 11.00
N THR A 114 -8.79 16.04 9.71
CA THR A 114 -9.46 17.06 8.86
C THR A 114 -10.99 16.90 8.84
N ASN A 115 -11.53 15.72 9.14
CA ASN A 115 -12.97 15.47 9.08
C ASN A 115 -13.56 15.19 10.48
N MET A 116 -12.86 15.47 11.58
CA MET A 116 -13.32 15.15 12.93
C MET A 116 -14.58 15.91 13.34
N GLU A 117 -14.75 17.14 12.86
CA GLU A 117 -15.86 18.04 13.18
C GLU A 117 -17.14 17.73 12.38
N ARG A 118 -17.01 16.95 11.30
CA ARG A 118 -18.10 16.59 10.38
C ARG A 118 -18.82 15.32 10.84
N LYS A 119 -20.15 15.28 10.69
CA LYS A 119 -20.97 14.13 11.09
C LYS A 119 -21.08 13.07 9.99
N HIS A 120 -21.06 13.48 8.73
CA HIS A 120 -21.24 12.58 7.59
C HIS A 120 -19.91 12.35 6.88
N THR A 121 -19.09 11.41 7.38
CA THR A 121 -17.71 11.19 6.91
C THR A 121 -17.40 9.74 6.54
N ALA A 122 -18.33 8.80 6.76
CA ALA A 122 -18.12 7.39 6.47
C ALA A 122 -17.77 7.13 4.99
N HIS A 123 -18.39 7.86 4.06
CA HIS A 123 -18.08 7.74 2.63
C HIS A 123 -16.64 8.16 2.33
N THR A 124 -16.08 9.15 3.04
CA THR A 124 -14.67 9.57 2.87
C THR A 124 -13.71 8.43 3.17
N VAL A 125 -13.94 7.66 4.23
CA VAL A 125 -13.10 6.49 4.55
C VAL A 125 -13.26 5.37 3.52
N LEU A 126 -14.49 5.11 3.05
CA LEU A 126 -14.74 4.09 2.02
C LEU A 126 -14.06 4.44 0.68
N PHE A 127 -14.17 5.69 0.25
CA PHE A 127 -13.50 6.17 -0.96
C PHE A 127 -11.98 6.24 -0.80
N PHE A 128 -11.48 6.55 0.40
CA PHE A 128 -10.06 6.44 0.69
C PHE A 128 -9.54 5.02 0.49
N ILE A 129 -10.27 4.01 0.99
CA ILE A 129 -9.90 2.61 0.79
C ILE A 129 -9.94 2.25 -0.70
N ALA A 130 -10.98 2.67 -1.43
CA ALA A 130 -11.12 2.36 -2.86
C ALA A 130 -10.04 3.03 -3.73
N ILE A 131 -9.75 4.30 -3.48
CA ILE A 131 -8.82 5.12 -4.28
C ILE A 131 -7.38 4.88 -3.84
N VAL A 132 -7.06 5.11 -2.57
CA VAL A 132 -5.67 5.13 -2.09
C VAL A 132 -5.16 3.73 -1.78
N ALA A 133 -5.97 2.91 -1.09
CA ALA A 133 -5.53 1.60 -0.59
C ALA A 133 -5.75 0.44 -1.59
N ASN A 134 -6.32 0.71 -2.77
CA ASN A 134 -6.64 -0.33 -3.74
C ASN A 134 -6.29 0.09 -5.18
N THR A 135 -6.96 1.09 -5.75
CA THR A 135 -6.77 1.43 -7.18
C THR A 135 -5.59 2.36 -7.47
N GLY A 136 -5.03 3.01 -6.44
CA GLY A 136 -3.98 4.00 -6.58
C GLY A 136 -2.62 3.42 -6.96
N GLY A 137 -2.32 2.17 -6.60
CA GLY A 137 -1.00 1.55 -6.73
C GLY A 137 -0.64 0.98 -8.10
N LEU A 138 -1.27 1.40 -9.21
CA LEU A 138 -1.14 0.66 -10.48
C LEU A 138 0.10 1.00 -11.31
N LEU A 139 0.72 2.18 -11.14
CA LEU A 139 1.67 2.72 -12.12
C LEU A 139 3.11 2.20 -11.97
N THR A 140 3.45 1.56 -10.85
CA THR A 140 4.81 1.05 -10.60
C THR A 140 4.76 -0.32 -9.92
N PRO A 141 5.85 -1.12 -9.97
CA PRO A 141 5.88 -2.41 -9.29
C PRO A 141 5.84 -2.29 -7.76
N LEU A 142 6.02 -1.10 -7.21
CA LEU A 142 5.98 -0.85 -5.77
C LEU A 142 4.55 -0.67 -5.25
N GLY A 143 3.62 -0.33 -6.13
CA GLY A 143 2.30 0.11 -5.75
C GLY A 143 1.49 -0.97 -5.05
N ASP A 144 1.45 -2.18 -5.60
CA ASP A 144 0.74 -3.32 -5.02
C ASP A 144 1.49 -4.66 -5.15
N PRO A 145 1.25 -5.60 -4.22
CA PRO A 145 1.90 -6.91 -4.19
C PRO A 145 1.93 -7.69 -5.52
N PRO A 146 0.83 -7.79 -6.30
CA PRO A 146 0.85 -8.56 -7.54
C PRO A 146 1.78 -7.94 -8.60
N LEU A 147 1.91 -6.61 -8.61
CA LEU A 147 2.78 -5.90 -9.55
C LEU A 147 4.25 -6.15 -9.23
N PHE A 148 4.60 -6.16 -7.94
CA PHE A 148 5.95 -6.52 -7.52
C PHE A 148 6.31 -7.95 -7.89
N LEU A 149 5.39 -8.90 -7.72
CA LEU A 149 5.61 -10.28 -8.14
C LEU A 149 5.81 -10.40 -9.66
N LEU A 150 5.05 -9.65 -10.47
CA LEU A 150 5.25 -9.57 -11.92
C LEU A 150 6.65 -9.03 -12.25
N TYR A 151 7.11 -8.03 -11.51
CA TYR A 151 8.43 -7.45 -11.66
C TYR A 151 9.56 -8.43 -11.33
N LEU A 152 9.43 -9.20 -10.25
CA LEU A 152 10.37 -10.29 -9.91
C LEU A 152 10.42 -11.38 -10.99
N ARG A 153 9.28 -11.61 -11.67
CA ARG A 153 9.19 -12.52 -12.81
C ARG A 153 9.67 -11.93 -14.14
N GLY A 154 10.25 -10.73 -14.13
CA GLY A 154 10.96 -10.14 -15.25
C GLY A 154 10.22 -9.03 -16.00
N ALA A 155 9.03 -8.61 -15.54
CA ALA A 155 8.36 -7.46 -16.11
C ALA A 155 9.22 -6.18 -15.95
N PRO A 156 9.44 -5.36 -17.00
CA PRO A 156 10.18 -4.12 -16.87
C PRO A 156 9.51 -3.10 -15.94
N PHE A 157 10.32 -2.30 -15.24
CA PHE A 157 9.81 -1.26 -14.34
C PHE A 157 8.86 -0.28 -15.05
N THR A 158 9.17 0.10 -16.29
CA THR A 158 8.36 1.04 -17.08
C THR A 158 7.12 0.41 -17.71
N TRP A 159 6.98 -0.92 -17.67
CA TRP A 159 5.84 -1.61 -18.28
C TRP A 159 4.52 -1.20 -17.61
N PHE A 160 4.51 -1.02 -16.29
CA PHE A 160 3.33 -0.63 -15.51
C PHE A 160 2.75 0.73 -15.92
N MET A 161 3.56 1.63 -16.48
CA MET A 161 3.09 2.93 -16.98
C MET A 161 2.14 2.81 -18.18
N HIS A 162 2.10 1.64 -18.85
CA HIS A 162 1.10 1.38 -19.89
C HIS A 162 -0.31 1.27 -19.32
N LEU A 163 -0.45 0.99 -18.02
CA LEU A 163 -1.74 0.95 -17.31
C LEU A 163 -2.22 2.33 -16.86
N ALA A 164 -1.50 3.40 -17.23
CA ALA A 164 -1.86 4.77 -16.89
C ALA A 164 -3.27 5.18 -17.38
N PRO A 165 -3.74 4.78 -18.58
CA PRO A 165 -5.10 5.08 -19.02
C PRO A 165 -6.17 4.48 -18.11
N GLU A 166 -6.04 3.19 -17.74
CA GLU A 166 -6.95 2.48 -16.85
C GLU A 166 -6.90 3.03 -15.43
N TRP A 167 -5.69 3.31 -14.93
CA TRP A 167 -5.48 3.96 -13.65
C TRP A 167 -6.17 5.33 -13.62
N LEU A 168 -5.96 6.15 -14.64
CA LEU A 168 -6.51 7.51 -14.71
C LEU A 168 -8.04 7.46 -14.81
N PHE A 169 -8.58 6.61 -15.67
CA PHE A 169 -10.03 6.45 -15.83
C PHE A 169 -10.71 6.06 -14.52
N THR A 170 -10.21 5.01 -13.85
CA THR A 170 -10.80 4.51 -12.60
C THR A 170 -10.66 5.53 -11.48
N ASN A 171 -9.48 6.13 -11.29
CA ASN A 171 -9.30 7.13 -10.23
C ASN A 171 -10.13 8.40 -10.49
N LEU A 172 -10.19 8.91 -11.72
CA LEU A 172 -11.02 10.06 -12.05
C LEU A 172 -12.50 9.78 -11.82
N LEU A 173 -12.98 8.59 -12.21
CA LEU A 173 -14.36 8.18 -11.99
C LEU A 173 -14.68 8.13 -10.49
N LEU A 174 -13.84 7.48 -9.69
CA LEU A 174 -14.03 7.40 -8.24
C LEU A 174 -13.94 8.78 -7.57
N LEU A 175 -12.99 9.63 -7.96
CA LEU A 175 -12.87 11.01 -7.46
C LEU A 175 -14.09 11.85 -7.82
N ALA A 176 -14.64 11.71 -9.03
CA ALA A 176 -15.84 12.43 -9.44
C ALA A 176 -17.06 12.00 -8.61
N ILE A 177 -17.27 10.69 -8.43
CA ILE A 177 -18.34 10.16 -7.59
C ILE A 177 -18.16 10.62 -6.14
N TYR A 178 -16.92 10.58 -5.63
CA TYR A 178 -16.59 11.05 -4.30
C TYR A 178 -16.92 12.53 -4.13
N PHE A 179 -16.46 13.39 -5.04
CA PHE A 179 -16.69 14.83 -4.98
C PHE A 179 -18.18 15.18 -4.97
N ILE A 180 -18.98 14.52 -5.81
CA ILE A 180 -20.44 14.70 -5.84
C ILE A 180 -21.04 14.26 -4.50
N THR A 181 -20.68 13.07 -4.01
CA THR A 181 -21.21 12.51 -2.77
C THR A 181 -20.84 13.36 -1.57
N ASP A 182 -19.58 13.78 -1.46
CA ASP A 182 -19.10 14.62 -0.37
C ASP A 182 -19.70 16.02 -0.43
N THR A 183 -19.93 16.58 -1.63
CA THR A 183 -20.63 17.87 -1.76
C THR A 183 -22.08 17.78 -1.26
N ILE A 184 -22.78 16.68 -1.55
CA ILE A 184 -24.15 16.47 -1.05
C ILE A 184 -24.14 16.31 0.47
N SER A 185 -23.22 15.52 1.02
CA SER A 185 -23.09 15.32 2.47
C SER A 185 -22.68 16.61 3.20
N HIS A 186 -21.72 17.36 2.66
CA HIS A 186 -21.25 18.63 3.22
C HIS A 186 -22.36 19.69 3.27
N ARG A 187 -23.27 19.71 2.29
CA ARG A 187 -24.45 20.61 2.32
C ARG A 187 -25.47 20.26 3.41
N ARG A 188 -25.41 19.03 3.95
CA ARG A 188 -26.30 18.56 5.03
C ARG A 188 -25.67 18.73 6.42
N GLU A 189 -24.42 19.18 6.52
CA GLU A 189 -23.74 19.40 7.79
C GLU A 189 -24.34 20.59 8.55
N ASP A 190 -24.32 20.51 9.88
CA ASP A 190 -24.79 21.57 10.74
C ASP A 190 -23.84 22.80 10.65
N VAL A 191 -24.43 24.00 10.65
CA VAL A 191 -23.65 25.26 10.60
C VAL A 191 -22.66 25.36 11.78
N ALA A 192 -23.02 24.82 12.94
CA ALA A 192 -22.15 24.77 14.11
C ALA A 192 -20.90 23.91 13.88
N SER A 193 -21.03 22.76 13.21
CA SER A 193 -19.91 21.90 12.84
C SER A 193 -18.96 22.60 11.87
N LEU A 194 -19.51 23.29 10.86
CA LEU A 194 -18.72 24.05 9.89
C LEU A 194 -17.97 25.23 10.52
N GLN A 195 -18.54 25.88 11.55
CA GLN A 195 -17.88 26.95 12.27
C GLN A 195 -16.71 26.43 13.14
N LEU A 196 -16.88 25.26 13.77
CA LEU A 196 -15.81 24.63 14.55
C LEU A 196 -14.62 24.22 13.68
N ASP A 197 -14.87 23.65 12.50
CA ASP A 197 -13.84 23.31 11.50
C ASP A 197 -13.01 24.54 11.08
N ILE A 198 -13.65 25.71 10.94
CA ILE A 198 -12.93 26.95 10.62
C ILE A 198 -12.06 27.44 11.78
N LEU A 199 -12.52 27.25 13.02
CA LEU A 199 -11.84 27.77 14.22
C LEU A 199 -10.67 26.90 14.68
N ASN A 200 -10.72 25.59 14.44
CA ASN A 200 -9.73 24.64 14.96
C ASN A 200 -8.56 24.34 14.00
N GLN A 201 -8.47 25.05 12.87
CA GLN A 201 -7.46 24.79 11.84
C GLN A 201 -6.02 24.80 12.39
N GLN A 202 -5.28 23.75 12.05
CA GLN A 202 -3.86 23.61 12.34
C GLN A 202 -3.09 23.40 11.03
N PRO A 203 -1.99 24.15 10.81
CA PRO A 203 -1.19 24.00 9.61
C PRO A 203 -0.60 22.59 9.52
N LEU A 204 -0.50 22.07 8.30
CA LEU A 204 0.14 20.77 8.03
C LEU A 204 1.61 20.82 8.44
N LYS A 205 2.01 19.88 9.30
CA LYS A 205 3.38 19.64 9.75
C LYS A 205 3.81 18.25 9.32
N ILE A 206 4.97 18.18 8.71
CA ILE A 206 5.61 16.92 8.33
C ILE A 206 6.75 16.66 9.30
N THR A 207 6.72 15.50 9.95
CA THR A 207 7.82 15.01 10.77
C THR A 207 8.41 13.74 10.14
N GLY A 208 9.68 13.46 10.43
CA GLY A 208 10.38 12.31 9.85
C GLY A 208 10.83 12.52 8.40
N LEU A 209 11.21 13.75 8.04
CA LEU A 209 11.66 14.10 6.67
C LEU A 209 12.80 13.21 6.14
N ILE A 210 13.67 12.71 7.02
CA ILE A 210 14.74 11.77 6.64
C ILE A 210 14.19 10.49 6.01
N ASN A 211 13.00 10.05 6.41
CA ASN A 211 12.37 8.86 5.85
C ASN A 211 11.92 9.06 4.39
N PHE A 212 11.74 10.30 3.91
CA PHE A 212 11.59 10.53 2.47
C PHE A 212 12.86 10.21 1.70
N LEU A 213 14.04 10.45 2.28
CA LEU A 213 15.32 10.07 1.67
C LEU A 213 15.45 8.54 1.60
N TRP A 214 15.12 7.84 2.69
CA TRP A 214 15.11 6.38 2.71
C TRP A 214 14.07 5.79 1.74
N LEU A 215 12.90 6.42 1.62
CA LEU A 215 11.86 6.00 0.70
C LEU A 215 12.36 6.10 -0.75
N ALA A 216 12.97 7.23 -1.10
CA ALA A 216 13.62 7.40 -2.40
C ALA A 216 14.71 6.34 -2.62
N GLY A 217 15.51 6.04 -1.59
CA GLY A 217 16.52 4.98 -1.63
C GLY A 217 15.94 3.60 -1.90
N VAL A 218 14.82 3.23 -1.26
CA VAL A 218 14.11 1.96 -1.52
C VAL A 218 13.57 1.93 -2.95
N ILE A 219 12.93 3.01 -3.40
CA ILE A 219 12.40 3.14 -4.77
C ILE A 219 13.53 2.97 -5.80
N PHE A 220 14.64 3.69 -5.63
CA PHE A 220 15.78 3.61 -6.55
C PHE A 220 16.48 2.26 -6.50
N SER A 221 16.55 1.63 -5.33
CA SER A 221 17.08 0.27 -5.20
C SER A 221 16.24 -0.70 -6.02
N VAL A 222 14.91 -0.62 -5.92
CA VAL A 222 14.03 -1.46 -6.72
C VAL A 222 14.14 -1.13 -8.21
N ALA A 223 14.20 0.14 -8.60
CA ALA A 223 14.21 0.57 -9.99
C ALA A 223 15.52 0.24 -10.73
N PHE A 224 16.68 0.35 -10.05
CA PHE A 224 17.99 0.24 -10.68
C PHE A 224 18.78 -1.02 -10.31
N ILE A 225 18.54 -1.60 -9.12
CA ILE A 225 19.22 -2.85 -8.69
C ILE A 225 18.37 -4.04 -9.14
N ASN A 226 18.44 -4.34 -10.45
CA ASN A 226 17.70 -5.44 -11.06
C ASN A 226 18.50 -6.12 -12.18
N GLU A 227 18.01 -7.28 -12.62
CA GLU A 227 18.65 -8.10 -13.67
C GLU A 227 18.64 -7.45 -15.07
N GLN A 228 17.82 -6.40 -15.28
CA GLN A 228 17.76 -5.67 -16.54
C GLN A 228 18.93 -4.69 -16.68
N TYR A 229 19.29 -3.99 -15.60
CA TYR A 229 20.39 -3.02 -15.60
C TYR A 229 21.72 -3.60 -15.13
N LEU A 230 21.70 -4.68 -14.33
CA LEU A 230 22.89 -5.34 -13.80
C LEU A 230 22.99 -6.77 -14.37
N PRO A 231 23.68 -6.97 -15.51
CA PRO A 231 23.76 -8.27 -16.18
C PRO A 231 24.35 -9.38 -15.31
N PHE A 232 25.18 -9.02 -14.33
CA PHE A 232 25.80 -9.96 -13.38
C PHE A 232 24.81 -10.53 -12.34
N MET A 233 23.60 -9.98 -12.23
CA MET A 233 22.53 -10.54 -11.39
C MET A 233 21.74 -11.65 -12.11
N LYS A 234 21.95 -11.86 -13.42
CA LYS A 234 21.29 -12.93 -14.17
C LYS A 234 21.72 -14.32 -13.68
N GLY A 235 20.78 -15.27 -13.70
CA GLY A 235 20.97 -16.68 -13.34
C GLY A 235 20.02 -17.13 -12.23
N SER A 236 19.38 -18.30 -12.40
CA SER A 236 18.30 -18.79 -11.52
C SER A 236 18.68 -19.01 -10.06
N ALA A 237 19.96 -19.18 -9.74
CA ALA A 237 20.45 -19.43 -8.38
C ALA A 237 21.53 -18.43 -7.92
N ASN A 238 21.56 -17.24 -8.52
CA ASN A 238 22.62 -16.27 -8.23
C ASN A 238 22.34 -15.53 -6.90
N PRO A 239 23.18 -15.68 -5.85
CA PRO A 239 23.00 -14.98 -4.58
C PRO A 239 23.09 -13.46 -4.71
N LEU A 240 23.68 -12.95 -5.80
CA LEU A 240 23.75 -11.51 -6.08
C LEU A 240 22.38 -10.87 -6.31
N LYS A 241 21.31 -11.67 -6.52
CA LYS A 241 19.94 -11.15 -6.54
C LYS A 241 19.54 -10.43 -5.25
N PHE A 242 20.12 -10.86 -4.12
CA PHE A 242 19.84 -10.31 -2.78
C PHE A 242 20.51 -8.96 -2.48
N ILE A 243 21.30 -8.40 -3.41
CA ILE A 243 21.93 -7.08 -3.23
C ILE A 243 20.88 -5.99 -3.00
N ARG A 244 19.75 -6.06 -3.71
CA ARG A 244 18.64 -5.12 -3.54
C ARG A 244 18.06 -5.22 -2.13
N GLU A 245 17.81 -6.42 -1.65
CA GLU A 245 17.24 -6.69 -0.33
C GLU A 245 18.20 -6.26 0.77
N ALA A 246 19.50 -6.49 0.61
CA ALA A 246 20.53 -6.01 1.52
C ALA A 246 20.55 -4.47 1.58
N ALA A 247 20.46 -3.79 0.43
CA ALA A 247 20.37 -2.32 0.38
C ALA A 247 19.11 -1.81 1.11
N ILE A 248 17.96 -2.43 0.86
CA ILE A 248 16.70 -2.10 1.56
C ILE A 248 16.85 -2.29 3.07
N MET A 249 17.41 -3.42 3.51
CA MET A 249 17.61 -3.70 4.94
C MET A 249 18.51 -2.68 5.64
N VAL A 250 19.55 -2.19 4.99
CA VAL A 250 20.42 -1.13 5.55
C VAL A 250 19.66 0.18 5.76
N MET A 251 18.67 0.49 4.91
CA MET A 251 17.88 1.72 5.04
C MET A 251 16.78 1.64 6.12
N ILE A 252 16.52 0.45 6.65
CA ILE A 252 15.52 0.22 7.70
C ILE A 252 16.13 0.36 9.11
N ILE A 253 17.45 0.16 9.23
CA ILE A 253 18.20 0.17 10.50
C ILE A 253 18.60 1.60 10.87
#